data_AF-A0A936FH13-F1
#
_entry.id   AF-A0A936FH13-F1
#
_cell.length_a   1.000
_cell.length_b   1.000
_cell.length_c   1.000
_cell.angle_alpha   90.00
_cell.angle_beta   90.00
_cell.angle_gamma   90.00
#
_symmetry.space_group_name_H-M   'P 1'
#
loop_
_entity.id
_entity.type
_entity.pdbx_description
1 polymer ?
#
loop_
_entity_poly.entity_id
_entity_poly.type
_entity_poly.pdbx_seq_one_letter_code
_entity_poly.pdbx_strand_id
1 'polypeptide(L)'
;MHATFPPITESELRAFVRERLSERASAPGARMFEELGIERGSARVDVALVDEGLEAFELKSDLDDFGRLHNQIHAYNRVFDRITLVTGATLSDAALDVMPRWWGIWAVRRLKNGNLSLKKVRDAADNPRQETRSLATLLWREEAAAVLLDETGESPSKRASRAQLCESIADQVQLQSLRRQVARRLVSRQSPVRAVSMSPTATAASAPGDDWLHHDASCSDFHFPT
;
A
#
# COMPACT_ATOMS: atom_id res chain seq x y z
N MET A 1 -34.61 0.07 19.59
CA MET A 1 -33.29 0.57 20.03
C MET A 1 -32.37 0.57 18.83
N HIS A 2 -31.99 1.73 18.30
CA HIS A 2 -30.94 1.79 17.30
C HIS A 2 -29.63 1.39 17.99
N ALA A 3 -28.98 0.33 17.53
CA ALA A 3 -27.67 -0.03 18.03
C ALA A 3 -26.70 1.09 17.63
N THR A 4 -26.28 1.91 18.60
CA THR A 4 -25.20 2.87 18.41
C THR A 4 -23.90 2.08 18.45
N PHE A 5 -23.30 1.87 17.28
CA PHE A 5 -21.99 1.25 17.19
C PHE A 5 -20.92 2.24 17.66
N PRO A 6 -19.79 1.76 18.23
CA PRO A 6 -18.65 2.63 18.49
C PRO A 6 -18.15 3.23 17.16
N PRO A 7 -17.65 4.49 17.20
CA PRO A 7 -17.09 5.13 16.02
C PRO A 7 -15.95 4.29 15.44
N ILE A 8 -15.83 4.27 14.11
CA ILE A 8 -14.73 3.62 13.41
C ILE A 8 -13.48 4.48 13.59
N THR A 9 -12.42 3.88 14.13
CA THR A 9 -11.14 4.56 14.37
C THR A 9 -10.25 4.56 13.12
N GLU A 10 -9.27 5.46 13.08
CA GLU A 10 -8.27 5.49 11.99
C GLU A 10 -7.49 4.16 11.88
N SER A 11 -7.11 3.57 13.02
CA SER A 11 -6.40 2.28 13.06
C SER A 11 -7.22 1.16 12.42
N GLU A 12 -8.53 1.13 12.69
CA GLU A 12 -9.43 0.16 12.06
C GLU A 12 -9.59 0.40 10.56
N LEU A 13 -9.71 1.66 10.11
CA LEU A 13 -9.71 1.99 8.69
C LEU A 13 -8.41 1.57 8.01
N ARG A 14 -7.26 1.82 8.66
CA ARG A 14 -5.94 1.48 8.15
C ARG A 14 -5.78 -0.03 7.99
N ALA A 15 -6.15 -0.80 9.01
CA ALA A 15 -6.16 -2.26 8.94
C ALA A 15 -7.08 -2.77 7.81
N PHE A 16 -8.28 -2.19 7.69
CA PHE A 16 -9.24 -2.55 6.65
C PHE A 16 -8.73 -2.26 5.22
N VAL A 17 -8.13 -1.09 5.00
CA VAL A 17 -7.55 -0.71 3.70
C VAL A 17 -6.35 -1.60 3.37
N ARG A 18 -5.47 -1.85 4.35
CA ARG A 18 -4.32 -2.75 4.19
C ARG A 18 -4.75 -4.15 3.76
N GLU A 19 -5.75 -4.72 4.41
CA GLU A 19 -6.30 -6.04 4.04
C GLU A 19 -6.85 -6.00 2.60
N ARG A 20 -7.65 -4.98 2.27
CA ARG A 20 -8.26 -4.81 0.95
C ARG A 20 -7.24 -4.64 -0.18
N LEU A 21 -6.09 -4.01 0.09
CA LEU A 21 -5.06 -3.76 -0.90
C LEU A 21 -3.96 -4.83 -0.91
N SER A 22 -3.98 -5.78 0.04
CA SER A 22 -2.91 -6.76 0.25
C SER A 22 -2.60 -7.62 -0.98
N GLU A 23 -3.63 -8.09 -1.68
CA GLU A 23 -3.48 -8.89 -2.90
C GLU A 23 -2.78 -8.07 -3.99
N ARG A 24 -3.26 -6.84 -4.25
CA ARG A 24 -2.64 -5.92 -5.22
C ARG A 24 -1.21 -5.57 -4.83
N ALA A 25 -0.95 -5.29 -3.57
CA ALA A 25 0.36 -4.95 -3.05
C ALA A 25 1.37 -6.11 -3.10
N SER A 26 0.86 -7.35 -3.16
CA SER A 26 1.70 -8.56 -3.28
C SER A 26 2.02 -8.92 -4.73
N ALA A 27 1.38 -8.26 -5.70
CA ALA A 27 1.66 -8.48 -7.11
C ALA A 27 3.11 -8.11 -7.46
N PRO A 28 3.74 -8.81 -8.42
CA PRO A 28 5.06 -8.43 -8.93
C PRO A 28 5.07 -6.98 -9.42
N GLY A 29 6.03 -6.18 -8.96
CA GLY A 29 6.14 -4.77 -9.34
C GLY A 29 5.20 -3.82 -8.60
N ALA A 30 4.37 -4.30 -7.67
CA ALA A 30 3.52 -3.47 -6.83
C ALA A 30 4.03 -3.42 -5.38
N ARG A 31 3.87 -2.28 -4.70
CA ARG A 31 4.20 -2.10 -3.27
C ARG A 31 3.23 -1.15 -2.62
N MET A 32 2.89 -1.45 -1.37
CA MET A 32 2.15 -0.53 -0.51
C MET A 32 3.12 0.21 0.41
N PHE A 33 2.87 1.50 0.58
CA PHE A 33 3.61 2.39 1.48
C PHE A 33 2.62 2.95 2.49
N GLU A 34 3.00 2.94 3.76
CA GLU A 34 2.29 3.65 4.80
C GLU A 34 3.03 4.96 5.06
N GLU A 35 2.28 6.03 5.34
CA GLU A 35 2.86 7.31 5.76
C GLU A 35 3.82 7.93 4.72
N LEU A 36 3.49 7.80 3.42
CA LEU A 36 4.35 8.27 2.33
C LEU A 36 4.37 9.80 2.29
N GLY A 37 5.52 10.38 2.67
CA GLY A 37 5.77 11.82 2.59
C GLY A 37 5.90 12.31 1.16
N ILE A 38 5.23 13.42 0.84
CA ILE A 38 5.24 14.07 -0.48
C ILE A 38 5.62 15.54 -0.34
N GLU A 39 5.93 16.20 -1.47
CA GLU A 39 6.27 17.63 -1.53
C GLU A 39 7.31 18.04 -0.46
N ARG A 40 8.38 17.23 -0.34
CA ARG A 40 9.47 17.42 0.64
C ARG A 40 9.00 17.34 2.10
N GLY A 41 7.91 16.64 2.37
CA GLY A 41 7.37 16.39 3.71
C GLY A 41 6.32 17.39 4.19
N SER A 42 5.88 18.33 3.33
CA SER A 42 4.79 19.26 3.68
C SER A 42 3.45 18.57 3.79
N ALA A 43 3.28 17.43 3.10
CA ALA A 43 2.12 16.58 3.18
C ALA A 43 2.56 15.11 3.21
N ARG A 44 1.63 14.26 3.63
CA ARG A 44 1.83 12.83 3.75
C ARG A 44 0.50 12.13 3.48
N VAL A 45 0.52 11.08 2.69
CA VAL A 45 -0.65 10.21 2.52
C VAL A 45 -0.57 9.04 3.47
N ASP A 46 -1.71 8.64 4.04
CA ASP A 46 -1.78 7.53 5.00
C ASP A 46 -1.36 6.21 4.37
N VAL A 47 -1.92 5.90 3.19
CA VAL A 47 -1.59 4.68 2.44
C VAL A 47 -1.42 5.04 0.95
N ALA A 48 -0.34 4.58 0.34
CA ALA A 48 -0.13 4.63 -1.09
C ALA A 48 0.08 3.23 -1.64
N LEU A 49 -0.59 2.90 -2.75
CA LEU A 49 -0.30 1.71 -3.54
C LEU A 49 0.43 2.17 -4.81
N VAL A 50 1.60 1.59 -5.05
CA VAL A 50 2.48 1.93 -6.16
C VAL A 50 2.70 0.69 -7.01
N ASP A 51 2.35 0.76 -8.29
CA ASP A 51 2.61 -0.28 -9.29
C ASP A 51 3.25 0.35 -10.54
N GLU A 52 2.51 0.46 -11.64
CA GLU A 52 2.88 1.30 -12.78
C GLU A 52 2.49 2.78 -12.57
N GLY A 53 1.60 3.04 -11.61
CA GLY A 53 1.19 4.37 -11.16
C GLY A 53 1.18 4.49 -9.64
N LEU A 54 0.75 5.66 -9.16
CA LEU A 54 0.66 6.02 -7.76
C LEU A 54 -0.81 6.25 -7.38
N GLU A 55 -1.37 5.35 -6.58
CA GLU A 55 -2.70 5.50 -5.99
C GLU A 55 -2.59 5.90 -4.52
N ALA A 56 -3.28 6.98 -4.14
CA ALA A 56 -3.36 7.46 -2.77
C ALA A 56 -4.68 7.05 -2.10
N PHE A 57 -4.59 6.68 -0.83
CA PHE A 57 -5.72 6.44 0.06
C PHE A 57 -5.54 7.29 1.31
N GLU A 58 -6.38 8.31 1.45
CA GLU A 58 -6.45 9.18 2.63
C GLU A 58 -7.54 8.67 3.57
N LEU A 59 -7.24 8.50 4.85
CA LEU A 59 -8.14 7.93 5.85
C LEU A 59 -8.74 9.05 6.72
N LYS A 60 -10.06 9.01 6.93
CA LYS A 60 -10.76 9.87 7.89
C LYS A 60 -11.73 9.03 8.71
N SER A 61 -11.42 8.87 9.99
CA SER A 61 -12.25 8.21 10.99
C SER A 61 -13.57 8.94 11.20
N ASP A 62 -14.51 8.32 11.93
CA ASP A 62 -15.80 8.95 12.25
C ASP A 62 -15.68 10.20 13.12
N LEU A 63 -14.52 10.42 13.75
CA LEU A 63 -14.24 11.53 14.65
C LEU A 63 -13.48 12.69 13.97
N ASP A 64 -13.09 12.51 12.71
CA ASP A 64 -12.34 13.51 11.96
C ASP A 64 -13.23 14.57 11.31
N ASP A 65 -12.61 15.68 10.95
CA ASP A 65 -13.18 16.70 10.07
C ASP A 65 -12.30 16.89 8.81
N PHE A 66 -12.80 17.70 7.87
CA PHE A 66 -12.07 18.03 6.63
C PHE A 66 -11.19 19.27 6.74
N GLY A 67 -11.03 19.86 7.93
CA GLY A 67 -10.34 21.14 8.13
C GLY A 67 -8.87 21.09 7.70
N ARG A 68 -8.16 20.01 8.07
CA ARG A 68 -6.75 19.81 7.65
C ARG A 68 -6.62 19.33 6.20
N LEU A 69 -7.64 18.65 5.69
CA LEU A 69 -7.62 18.03 4.36
C LEU A 69 -7.51 19.09 3.25
N HIS A 70 -8.01 20.30 3.45
CA HIS A 70 -8.00 21.35 2.43
C HIS A 70 -6.60 21.66 1.88
N ASN A 71 -5.59 21.70 2.76
CA ASN A 71 -4.21 21.96 2.35
C ASN A 71 -3.56 20.72 1.71
N GLN A 72 -3.96 19.53 2.13
CA GLN A 72 -3.46 18.26 1.62
C GLN A 72 -3.99 17.94 0.22
N ILE A 73 -5.23 18.34 -0.10
CA ILE A 73 -5.86 18.10 -1.43
C ILE A 73 -4.94 18.58 -2.55
N HIS A 74 -4.42 19.80 -2.45
CA HIS A 74 -3.56 20.34 -3.49
C HIS A 74 -2.26 19.55 -3.65
N ALA A 75 -1.62 19.18 -2.54
CA ALA A 75 -0.40 18.38 -2.57
C ALA A 75 -0.65 16.98 -3.18
N TYR A 76 -1.73 16.29 -2.79
CA TYR A 76 -2.09 14.99 -3.35
C TYR A 76 -2.40 15.10 -4.85
N ASN A 77 -3.18 16.13 -5.23
CA ASN A 77 -3.54 16.39 -6.62
C ASN A 77 -2.32 16.63 -7.53
N ARG A 78 -1.21 17.14 -7.00
CA ARG A 78 -0.01 17.35 -7.79
C ARG A 78 0.83 16.09 -7.99
N VAL A 79 0.58 15.04 -7.21
CA VAL A 79 1.48 13.87 -7.12
C VAL A 79 0.83 12.59 -7.61
N PHE A 80 -0.36 12.24 -7.13
CA PHE A 80 -0.93 10.90 -7.35
C PHE A 80 -1.69 10.80 -8.68
N ASP A 81 -1.69 9.63 -9.29
CA ASP A 81 -2.47 9.37 -10.50
C ASP A 81 -3.96 9.20 -10.19
N ARG A 82 -4.26 8.60 -9.03
CA ARG A 82 -5.62 8.48 -8.49
C ARG A 82 -5.59 8.66 -6.98
N ILE A 83 -6.66 9.21 -6.43
CA ILE A 83 -6.78 9.49 -5.01
C ILE A 83 -8.15 9.03 -4.54
N THR A 84 -8.19 8.31 -3.43
CA THR A 84 -9.42 7.83 -2.79
C THR A 84 -9.46 8.30 -1.35
N LEU A 85 -10.54 8.99 -0.98
CA LEU A 85 -10.86 9.22 0.43
C LEU A 85 -11.56 7.98 0.98
N VAL A 86 -11.05 7.42 2.07
CA VAL A 86 -11.67 6.35 2.84
C VAL A 86 -12.19 6.92 4.14
N THR A 87 -13.50 6.89 4.33
CA THR A 87 -14.11 7.51 5.50
C THR A 87 -15.31 6.74 6.01
N GLY A 88 -15.72 7.03 7.24
CA GLY A 88 -16.96 6.54 7.80
C GLY A 88 -18.20 6.96 7.01
N ALA A 89 -19.24 6.13 7.03
CA ALA A 89 -20.44 6.34 6.21
C ALA A 89 -21.17 7.68 6.46
N THR A 90 -21.03 8.27 7.65
CA THR A 90 -21.65 9.55 7.99
C THR A 90 -20.97 10.73 7.29
N LEU A 91 -19.65 10.65 7.07
CA LEU A 91 -18.85 11.71 6.45
C LEU A 91 -18.80 11.59 4.92
N SER A 92 -19.16 10.44 4.36
CA SER A 92 -19.03 10.20 2.91
C SER A 92 -19.92 11.09 2.05
N ASP A 93 -21.09 11.49 2.56
CA ASP A 93 -21.99 12.37 1.81
C ASP A 93 -21.43 13.80 1.76
N ALA A 94 -20.96 14.34 2.90
CA ALA A 94 -20.27 15.63 2.93
C ALA A 94 -18.98 15.63 2.07
N ALA A 95 -18.28 14.49 2.01
CA ALA A 95 -17.11 14.36 1.15
C ALA A 95 -17.42 14.52 -0.35
N LEU A 96 -18.63 14.15 -0.82
CA LEU A 96 -19.01 14.31 -2.22
C LEU A 96 -19.03 15.79 -2.63
N ASP A 97 -19.38 16.68 -1.71
CA ASP A 97 -19.50 18.12 -1.94
C ASP A 97 -18.14 18.84 -1.87
N VAL A 98 -17.24 18.35 -1.02
CA VAL A 98 -15.94 19.01 -0.78
C VAL A 98 -14.82 18.46 -1.66
N MET A 99 -14.84 17.16 -1.98
CA MET A 99 -13.74 16.51 -2.72
C MET A 99 -13.85 16.72 -4.24
N PRO A 100 -12.72 16.89 -4.95
CA PRO A 100 -12.72 16.97 -6.40
C PRO A 100 -13.46 15.78 -7.03
N ARG A 101 -14.24 16.02 -8.10
CA ARG A 101 -15.14 15.01 -8.70
C ARG A 101 -14.46 13.72 -9.16
N TRP A 102 -13.17 13.75 -9.43
CA TRP A 102 -12.37 12.62 -9.88
C TRP A 102 -11.74 11.81 -8.73
N TRP A 103 -11.84 12.28 -7.48
CA TRP A 103 -11.43 11.47 -6.32
C TRP A 103 -12.41 10.33 -6.08
N GLY A 104 -11.90 9.15 -5.76
CA GLY A 104 -12.70 8.06 -5.23
C GLY A 104 -13.19 8.36 -3.82
N ILE A 105 -14.33 7.77 -3.45
CA ILE A 105 -14.88 7.84 -2.10
C ILE A 105 -15.32 6.45 -1.68
N TRP A 106 -14.68 5.96 -0.62
CA TRP A 106 -14.96 4.69 0.02
C TRP A 106 -15.63 4.96 1.37
N ALA A 107 -16.90 4.57 1.49
CA ALA A 107 -17.65 4.67 2.73
C ALA A 107 -17.55 3.34 3.50
N VAL A 108 -16.99 3.38 4.69
CA VAL A 108 -16.85 2.21 5.57
C VAL A 108 -17.91 2.30 6.67
N ARG A 109 -18.61 1.20 6.92
CA ARG A 109 -19.59 1.09 8.01
C ARG A 109 -19.34 -0.14 8.87
N ARG A 110 -19.64 -0.03 10.16
CA ARG A 110 -19.67 -1.19 11.05
C ARG A 110 -20.98 -1.95 10.90
N LEU A 111 -20.89 -3.26 10.69
CA LEU A 111 -22.03 -4.18 10.66
C LEU A 111 -22.39 -4.64 12.08
N LYS A 112 -23.58 -5.24 12.21
CA LYS A 112 -24.07 -5.76 13.51
C LYS A 112 -23.16 -6.80 14.16
N ASN A 113 -22.40 -7.54 13.36
CA ASN A 113 -21.43 -8.53 13.84
C ASN A 113 -20.07 -7.91 14.20
N GLY A 114 -19.91 -6.59 14.18
CA GLY A 114 -18.67 -5.88 14.49
C GLY A 114 -17.74 -5.68 13.29
N ASN A 115 -17.92 -6.42 12.20
CA ASN A 115 -17.08 -6.33 11.01
C ASN A 115 -17.30 -5.04 10.24
N LEU A 116 -16.27 -4.60 9.52
CA LEU A 116 -16.35 -3.44 8.63
C LEU A 116 -16.79 -3.86 7.23
N SER A 117 -17.64 -3.03 6.61
CA SER A 117 -18.13 -3.21 5.25
C SER A 117 -17.88 -1.95 4.44
N LEU A 118 -17.43 -2.13 3.20
CA LEU A 118 -17.16 -1.05 2.26
C LEU A 118 -18.33 -0.87 1.29
N LYS A 119 -18.71 0.38 1.08
CA LYS A 119 -19.48 0.85 -0.06
C LYS A 119 -18.61 1.82 -0.87
N LYS A 120 -18.35 1.51 -2.13
CA LYS A 120 -17.74 2.48 -3.06
C LYS A 120 -18.82 3.47 -3.47
N VAL A 121 -18.74 4.70 -2.94
CA VAL A 121 -19.71 5.77 -3.23
C VAL A 121 -19.37 6.43 -4.57
N ARG A 122 -18.08 6.57 -4.85
CA ARG A 122 -17.56 7.08 -6.12
C ARG A 122 -16.25 6.36 -6.45
N ASP A 123 -16.09 5.89 -7.68
CA ASP A 123 -14.82 5.34 -8.13
C ASP A 123 -13.82 6.46 -8.42
N ALA A 124 -12.54 6.22 -8.14
CA ALA A 124 -11.47 7.16 -8.48
C ALA A 124 -11.23 7.15 -9.99
N ALA A 125 -11.11 8.33 -10.57
CA ALA A 125 -10.73 8.55 -11.97
C ALA A 125 -9.31 9.14 -12.05
N ASP A 126 -8.78 9.21 -13.27
CA ASP A 126 -7.45 9.75 -13.50
C ASP A 126 -7.38 11.24 -13.12
N ASN A 127 -6.32 11.58 -12.40
CA ASN A 127 -6.09 12.92 -11.89
C ASN A 127 -5.62 13.89 -13.00
N PRO A 128 -6.37 14.97 -13.29
CA PRO A 128 -5.99 15.96 -14.29
C PRO A 128 -5.06 17.08 -13.78
N ARG A 129 -4.62 17.02 -12.52
CA ARG A 129 -3.89 18.10 -11.82
C ARG A 129 -2.44 17.76 -11.45
N GLN A 130 -1.94 16.61 -11.88
CA GLN A 130 -0.59 16.19 -11.53
C GLN A 130 0.46 17.11 -12.18
N GLU A 131 1.52 17.43 -11.43
CA GLU A 131 2.59 18.33 -11.84
C GLU A 131 3.92 17.58 -11.88
N THR A 132 4.62 17.64 -13.02
CA THR A 132 5.93 16.99 -13.22
C THR A 132 6.92 17.37 -12.12
N ARG A 133 6.93 18.66 -11.73
CA ARG A 133 7.78 19.18 -10.66
C ARG A 133 7.50 18.53 -9.31
N SER A 134 6.24 18.47 -8.89
CA SER A 134 5.86 17.86 -7.60
C SER A 134 6.14 16.36 -7.60
N LEU A 135 5.84 15.67 -8.70
CA LEU A 135 6.14 14.25 -8.86
C LEU A 135 7.66 13.96 -8.78
N ALA A 136 8.49 14.81 -9.40
CA ALA A 136 9.95 14.70 -9.33
C ALA A 136 10.49 14.84 -7.89
N THR A 137 9.78 15.54 -7.00
CA THR A 137 10.21 15.67 -5.60
C THR A 137 10.21 14.35 -4.81
N LEU A 138 9.53 13.32 -5.32
CA LEU A 138 9.57 11.98 -4.73
C LEU A 138 10.89 11.26 -4.96
N LEU A 139 11.67 11.68 -5.95
CA LEU A 139 12.96 11.08 -6.28
C LEU A 139 14.05 11.53 -5.30
N TRP A 140 14.93 10.60 -4.94
CA TRP A 140 16.20 10.95 -4.33
C TRP A 140 17.09 11.64 -5.36
N ARG A 141 18.14 12.30 -4.88
CA ARG A 141 19.01 13.11 -5.74
C ARG A 141 19.61 12.25 -6.88
N GLU A 142 20.14 11.09 -6.52
CA GLU A 142 20.81 10.15 -7.41
C GLU A 142 19.82 9.57 -8.42
N GLU A 143 18.60 9.28 -7.98
CA GLU A 143 17.53 8.81 -8.85
C GLU A 143 17.08 9.91 -9.82
N ALA A 144 16.91 11.15 -9.36
CA ALA A 144 16.58 12.28 -10.24
C ALA A 144 17.67 12.52 -11.30
N ALA A 145 18.94 12.37 -10.92
CA ALA A 145 20.04 12.45 -11.86
C ALA A 145 20.01 11.31 -12.89
N ALA A 146 19.68 10.09 -12.45
CA ALA A 146 19.52 8.94 -13.34
C ALA A 146 18.33 9.12 -14.29
N VAL A 147 17.19 9.63 -13.83
CA VAL A 147 16.03 9.93 -14.69
C VAL A 147 16.41 10.92 -15.79
N LEU A 148 17.13 11.99 -15.46
CA LEU A 148 17.57 12.96 -16.47
C LEU A 148 18.49 12.33 -17.50
N LEU A 149 19.48 11.54 -17.07
CA LEU A 149 20.37 10.83 -17.97
C LEU A 149 19.60 9.86 -18.89
N ASP A 150 18.67 9.10 -18.33
CA ASP A 150 17.88 8.09 -19.05
C ASP A 150 16.94 8.75 -20.10
N GLU A 151 16.38 9.92 -19.81
CA GLU A 151 15.38 10.59 -20.67
C GLU A 151 16.00 11.56 -21.68
N THR A 152 17.15 12.17 -21.35
CA THR A 152 17.77 13.23 -22.18
C THR A 152 19.09 12.80 -22.82
N GLY A 153 19.72 11.74 -22.30
CA GLY A 153 21.08 11.34 -22.68
C GLY A 153 22.19 12.21 -22.07
N GLU A 154 21.83 13.26 -21.32
CA GLU A 154 22.79 14.18 -20.72
C GLU A 154 22.95 13.92 -19.23
N SER A 155 24.21 13.69 -18.80
CA SER A 155 24.49 13.58 -17.37
C SER A 155 24.40 14.97 -16.72
N PRO A 156 23.52 15.17 -15.72
CA PRO A 156 23.46 16.45 -15.02
C PRO A 156 24.74 16.70 -14.22
N SER A 157 24.99 17.97 -13.89
CA SER A 157 26.14 18.35 -13.09
C SER A 157 26.16 17.66 -11.72
N LYS A 158 27.33 17.11 -11.35
CA LYS A 158 27.57 16.52 -10.02
C LYS A 158 27.33 17.50 -8.86
N ARG A 159 27.39 18.82 -9.13
CA ARG A 159 27.13 19.89 -8.15
C ARG A 159 25.68 20.38 -8.11
N ALA A 160 24.84 19.99 -9.07
CA ALA A 160 23.44 20.40 -9.07
C ALA A 160 22.77 19.97 -7.75
N SER A 161 21.89 20.76 -7.19
CA SER A 161 21.07 20.35 -6.04
C SER A 161 19.92 19.46 -6.48
N ARG A 162 19.30 18.71 -5.54
CA ARG A 162 18.06 17.96 -5.84
C ARG A 162 16.97 18.88 -6.41
N ALA A 163 16.86 20.10 -5.89
CA ALA A 163 15.89 21.08 -6.40
C ALA A 163 16.16 21.39 -7.87
N GLN A 164 17.39 21.75 -8.24
CA GLN A 164 17.77 22.02 -9.64
C GLN A 164 17.51 20.81 -10.55
N LEU A 165 17.76 19.58 -10.09
CA LEU A 165 17.42 18.39 -10.87
C LEU A 165 15.90 18.26 -11.09
N CYS A 166 15.08 18.52 -10.07
CA CYS A 166 13.63 18.48 -10.21
C CYS A 166 13.11 19.53 -11.21
N GLU A 167 13.74 20.72 -11.24
CA GLU A 167 13.45 21.75 -12.24
C GLU A 167 13.76 21.25 -13.65
N SER A 168 14.98 20.72 -13.86
CA SER A 168 15.36 20.18 -15.16
C SER A 168 14.44 19.03 -15.61
N ILE A 169 14.01 18.17 -14.69
CA ILE A 169 13.03 17.12 -14.99
C ILE A 169 11.69 17.74 -15.41
N ALA A 170 11.22 18.75 -14.69
CA ALA A 170 9.96 19.41 -15.01
C ALA A 170 9.96 20.07 -16.40
N ASP A 171 11.12 20.57 -16.83
CA ASP A 171 11.28 21.26 -18.12
C ASP A 171 11.48 20.31 -19.30
N GLN A 172 12.10 19.13 -19.07
CA GLN A 172 12.62 18.28 -20.15
C GLN A 172 11.97 16.90 -20.24
N VAL A 173 11.36 16.41 -19.16
CA VAL A 173 10.82 15.04 -19.09
C VAL A 173 9.31 15.05 -19.19
N GLN A 174 8.78 14.20 -20.07
CA GLN A 174 7.32 14.04 -20.21
C GLN A 174 6.71 13.40 -18.96
N LEU A 175 5.55 13.92 -18.53
CA LEU A 175 4.86 13.47 -17.33
C LEU A 175 4.64 11.95 -17.28
N GLN A 176 4.20 11.35 -18.39
CA GLN A 176 3.94 9.91 -18.47
C GLN A 176 5.20 9.07 -18.28
N SER A 177 6.35 9.53 -18.80
CA SER A 177 7.61 8.82 -18.56
C SER A 177 8.06 8.97 -17.12
N LEU A 178 7.95 10.18 -16.56
CA LEU A 178 8.29 10.44 -15.17
C LEU A 178 7.44 9.60 -14.20
N ARG A 179 6.13 9.43 -14.44
CA ARG A 179 5.25 8.54 -13.65
C ARG A 179 5.84 7.15 -13.50
N ARG A 180 6.13 6.50 -14.63
CA ARG A 180 6.70 5.14 -14.65
C ARG A 180 8.05 5.08 -13.95
N GLN A 181 8.91 6.08 -14.18
CA GLN A 181 10.23 6.15 -13.55
C GLN A 181 10.10 6.27 -12.03
N VAL A 182 9.28 7.18 -11.54
CA VAL A 182 9.02 7.37 -10.11
C VAL A 182 8.46 6.11 -9.47
N ALA A 183 7.44 5.50 -10.07
CA ALA A 183 6.82 4.28 -9.55
C ALA A 183 7.86 3.14 -9.42
N ARG A 184 8.66 2.91 -10.47
CA ARG A 184 9.74 1.92 -10.46
C ARG A 184 10.77 2.17 -9.36
N ARG A 185 11.21 3.42 -9.18
CA ARG A 185 12.19 3.76 -8.13
C ARG A 185 11.60 3.54 -6.75
N LEU A 186 10.37 3.98 -6.49
CA LEU A 186 9.66 3.74 -5.22
C LEU A 186 9.60 2.24 -4.91
N VAL A 187 9.13 1.42 -5.85
CA VAL A 187 9.03 -0.03 -5.70
C VAL A 187 10.41 -0.65 -5.41
N SER A 188 11.47 -0.19 -6.08
CA SER A 188 12.83 -0.72 -5.90
C SER A 188 13.47 -0.39 -4.54
N ARG A 189 13.03 0.69 -3.87
CA ARG A 189 13.52 1.05 -2.52
C ARG A 189 13.12 0.03 -1.47
N GLN A 190 11.97 -0.63 -1.67
CA GLN A 190 11.57 -1.73 -0.81
C GLN A 190 12.19 -3.03 -1.35
N SER A 191 13.08 -3.64 -0.57
CA SER A 191 13.62 -4.97 -0.91
C SER A 191 12.46 -5.94 -1.18
N PRO A 192 12.59 -6.89 -2.13
CA PRO A 192 11.61 -7.95 -2.25
C PRO A 192 11.47 -8.63 -0.90
N VAL A 193 10.25 -8.72 -0.38
CA VAL A 193 9.96 -9.58 0.77
C VAL A 193 10.51 -10.95 0.39
N ARG A 194 11.51 -11.44 1.13
CA ARG A 194 12.03 -12.80 0.95
C ARG A 194 10.82 -13.72 0.99
N ALA A 195 10.58 -14.46 -0.09
CA ALA A 195 9.63 -15.55 -0.05
C ALA A 195 10.04 -16.47 1.10
N VAL A 196 9.26 -16.47 2.19
CA VAL A 196 9.40 -17.48 3.22
C VAL A 196 8.96 -18.77 2.53
N SER A 197 9.93 -19.59 2.15
CA SER A 197 9.68 -20.97 1.75
C SER A 197 8.98 -21.66 2.92
N MET A 198 7.66 -21.81 2.83
CA MET A 198 6.92 -22.67 3.74
C MET A 198 7.27 -24.11 3.39
N SER A 199 8.11 -24.72 4.23
CA SER A 199 8.26 -26.17 4.25
C SER A 199 6.91 -26.78 4.62
N PRO A 200 6.41 -27.79 3.90
CA PRO A 200 5.17 -28.45 4.26
C PRO A 200 5.40 -29.27 5.53
N THR A 201 4.77 -28.86 6.63
CA THR A 201 4.65 -29.68 7.84
C THR A 201 3.64 -30.79 7.53
N ALA A 202 4.14 -32.01 7.31
CA ALA A 202 3.29 -33.20 7.26
C ALA A 202 2.89 -33.60 8.69
N THR A 203 1.60 -33.46 9.00
CA THR A 203 0.96 -34.06 10.18
C THR A 203 0.64 -35.53 9.89
N ALA A 204 0.91 -36.37 10.88
CA ALA A 204 0.66 -37.81 10.87
C ALA A 204 -0.83 -38.17 10.80
N ALA A 205 -1.13 -39.26 10.09
CA ALA A 205 -2.30 -40.10 10.30
C ALA A 205 -1.91 -41.58 10.07
N SER A 206 -2.41 -42.43 10.96
CA SER A 206 -2.01 -43.81 11.24
C SER A 206 -2.37 -44.85 10.17
N ALA A 207 -1.52 -45.89 10.06
CA ALA A 207 -1.70 -47.36 9.89
C ALA A 207 -3.05 -47.93 9.35
N PRO A 208 -3.08 -49.13 8.69
CA PRO A 208 -2.22 -50.29 8.98
C PRO A 208 -1.71 -51.09 7.77
N GLY A 209 -0.73 -51.96 8.02
CA GLY A 209 -0.27 -52.95 7.06
C GLY A 209 0.83 -53.82 7.67
N ASP A 210 0.49 -55.08 7.92
CA ASP A 210 1.33 -56.14 8.45
C ASP A 210 2.65 -56.28 7.68
N ASP A 211 3.76 -56.55 8.37
CA ASP A 211 4.50 -57.79 8.13
C ASP A 211 5.60 -58.00 9.19
N TRP A 212 5.63 -59.23 9.68
CA TRP A 212 6.56 -59.73 10.70
C TRP A 212 7.78 -60.32 10.02
N LEU A 213 8.98 -59.75 10.19
CA LEU A 213 10.22 -60.53 10.02
C LEU A 213 11.38 -60.04 10.89
N HIS A 214 11.84 -60.99 11.71
CA HIS A 214 13.18 -61.18 12.29
C HIS A 214 13.69 -60.23 13.38
N HIS A 215 13.81 -60.76 14.60
CA HIS A 215 15.14 -61.03 15.19
C HIS A 215 15.11 -62.12 16.27
N ASP A 216 16.02 -63.07 16.07
CA ASP A 216 16.81 -63.84 17.02
C ASP A 216 16.31 -64.09 18.45
N ALA A 217 16.04 -65.38 18.68
CA ALA A 217 16.83 -66.28 19.53
C ALA A 217 17.29 -65.79 20.93
N SER A 218 16.68 -66.45 21.92
CA SER A 218 17.32 -67.10 23.07
C SER A 218 17.92 -66.23 24.17
N CYS A 219 17.37 -66.30 25.39
CA CYS A 219 17.84 -67.27 26.39
C CYS A 219 17.06 -67.17 27.72
N SER A 220 16.80 -68.35 28.30
CA SER A 220 16.76 -68.70 29.74
C SER A 220 15.75 -68.04 30.69
N ASP A 221 14.80 -68.87 31.12
CA ASP A 221 14.49 -69.29 32.51
C ASP A 221 14.41 -68.22 33.62
N PHE A 222 13.27 -68.18 34.32
CA PHE A 222 13.21 -68.54 35.75
C PHE A 222 11.75 -68.67 36.25
N HIS A 223 11.61 -69.48 37.29
CA HIS A 223 10.42 -70.17 37.79
C HIS A 223 9.53 -69.33 38.75
N PHE A 224 8.24 -69.68 38.79
CA PHE A 224 7.10 -69.43 39.70
C PHE A 224 7.43 -69.36 41.24
N PRO A 225 6.51 -69.01 42.20
CA PRO A 225 5.05 -69.28 42.17
C PRO A 225 4.05 -68.34 42.90
N THR A 226 2.76 -68.70 42.68
CA THR A 226 1.49 -68.47 43.41
C THR A 226 0.98 -67.06 43.63
#